data_AF-A0A238ZJH2-F1
#
_entry.id   AF-A0A238ZJH2-F1
#
_cell.length_a   1.000
_cell.length_b   1.000
_cell.length_c   1.000
_cell.angle_alpha   90.00
_cell.angle_beta   90.00
_cell.angle_gamma   90.00
#
_symmetry.space_group_name_H-M   'P 1'
#
loop_
_entity.id
_entity.type
_entity.pdbx_description
1 polymer ?
#
loop_
_entity_poly.entity_id
_entity_poly.type
_entity_poly.pdbx_seq_one_letter_code
_entity_poly.pdbx_strand_id
1 'polypeptide(L)'
;MDVRPPVLVRRSSVLFGVCAVAATILGVAAIACWVRVGAVADAYHTLAWTDQEFRSLDQDADGLRFGLAFNMVVGPVTAVVTAVLTFALRRPWPWARMTAFWFAGLAVMLLIVGVASIAMDSSGGDSPIPDLASVADAHRDLGTYPLAEWYGYLSVQLDLLLIGALIAAATHLSGLSVTDFYRAESRQEDPRWTSFVQLRKERQERGI
;
A
#
# COMPACT_ATOMS: atom_id res chain seq x y z
N MET A 1 30.95 -16.53 4.55
CA MET A 1 30.92 -15.15 5.08
C MET A 1 29.57 -14.56 4.71
N ASP A 2 28.69 -14.34 5.69
CA ASP A 2 27.37 -13.72 5.46
C ASP A 2 27.53 -12.20 5.36
N VAL A 3 27.71 -11.74 4.13
CA VAL A 3 27.89 -10.31 3.87
C VAL A 3 26.51 -9.66 3.79
N ARG A 4 26.20 -8.81 4.78
CA ARG A 4 24.88 -8.17 4.89
C ARG A 4 24.72 -7.07 3.84
N PRO A 5 23.53 -6.93 3.22
CA PRO A 5 23.27 -5.82 2.31
C PRO A 5 23.34 -4.47 3.04
N PRO A 6 23.63 -3.37 2.33
CA PRO A 6 23.73 -2.04 2.92
C PRO A 6 22.48 -1.65 3.73
N VAL A 7 22.64 -0.83 4.78
CA VAL A 7 21.54 -0.45 5.69
C VAL A 7 20.35 0.16 4.94
N LEU A 8 20.63 1.01 3.94
CA LEU A 8 19.59 1.63 3.12
C LEU A 8 18.80 0.60 2.30
N VAL A 9 19.46 -0.44 1.76
CA VAL A 9 18.79 -1.55 1.06
C VAL A 9 17.89 -2.35 2.00
N ARG A 10 18.35 -2.59 3.24
CA ARG A 10 17.53 -3.25 4.27
C ARG A 10 16.32 -2.41 4.65
N ARG A 11 16.50 -1.10 4.86
CA ARG A 11 15.40 -0.16 5.17
C ARG A 11 14.39 -0.10 4.03
N SER A 12 14.81 0.06 2.77
CA SER A 12 13.91 0.03 1.62
C SER A 12 13.19 -1.31 1.50
N SER A 13 13.87 -2.45 1.69
CA SER A 13 13.25 -3.78 1.69
C SER A 13 12.16 -3.92 2.75
N VAL A 14 12.39 -3.40 3.96
CA VAL A 14 11.39 -3.37 5.04
C VAL A 14 10.22 -2.46 4.66
N LEU A 15 10.47 -1.27 4.11
CA LEU A 15 9.41 -0.36 3.66
C LEU A 15 8.53 -1.01 2.59
N PHE A 16 9.11 -1.67 1.57
CA PHE A 16 8.34 -2.44 0.60
C PHE A 16 7.55 -3.59 1.24
N GLY A 17 8.08 -4.21 2.31
CA GLY A 17 7.36 -5.23 3.07
C GLY A 17 6.14 -4.66 3.83
N VAL A 18 6.30 -3.49 4.44
CA VAL A 18 5.18 -2.75 5.06
C VAL A 18 4.13 -2.39 4.02
N CYS A 19 4.55 -1.91 2.84
CA CYS A 19 3.64 -1.64 1.72
C CYS A 19 2.88 -2.90 1.29
N ALA A 20 3.56 -4.05 1.20
CA ALA A 20 2.90 -5.30 0.80
C ALA A 20 1.78 -5.69 1.76
N VAL A 21 2.02 -5.56 3.07
CA VAL A 21 1.01 -5.85 4.11
C VAL A 21 -0.13 -4.85 4.03
N ALA A 22 0.16 -3.54 3.98
CA ALA A 22 -0.86 -2.50 3.91
C ALA A 22 -1.74 -2.64 2.65
N ALA A 23 -1.14 -2.87 1.48
CA ALA A 23 -1.86 -3.09 0.23
C ALA A 23 -2.69 -4.38 0.23
N THR A 24 -2.23 -5.43 0.93
CA THR A 24 -3.01 -6.66 1.12
C THR A 24 -4.25 -6.40 1.96
N ILE A 25 -4.11 -5.68 3.08
CA ILE A 25 -5.24 -5.32 3.94
C ILE A 25 -6.26 -4.48 3.15
N LEU A 26 -5.78 -3.47 2.41
CA LEU A 26 -6.62 -2.63 1.56
C LEU A 26 -7.37 -3.46 0.51
N GLY A 27 -6.67 -4.35 -0.21
CA GLY A 27 -7.26 -5.21 -1.23
C GLY A 27 -8.30 -6.17 -0.67
N VAL A 28 -8.00 -6.83 0.46
CA VAL A 28 -8.96 -7.73 1.13
C VAL A 28 -10.19 -6.96 1.61
N ALA A 29 -10.02 -5.78 2.18
CA ALA A 29 -11.13 -4.92 2.61
C ALA A 29 -11.98 -4.47 1.41
N ALA A 30 -11.34 -4.08 0.30
CA ALA A 30 -12.03 -3.69 -0.93
C ALA A 30 -12.84 -4.85 -1.53
N ILE A 31 -12.26 -6.07 -1.58
CA ILE A 31 -12.96 -7.27 -2.05
C ILE A 31 -14.15 -7.60 -1.14
N ALA A 32 -13.96 -7.55 0.17
CA ALA A 32 -15.02 -7.83 1.14
C ALA A 32 -16.15 -6.79 1.06
N CYS A 33 -15.83 -5.52 0.79
CA CYS A 33 -16.82 -4.48 0.53
C CYS A 33 -17.51 -4.69 -0.81
N TRP A 34 -16.78 -5.01 -1.89
CA TRP A 34 -17.37 -5.26 -3.20
C TRP A 34 -18.34 -6.43 -3.23
N VAL A 35 -17.97 -7.57 -2.65
CA VAL A 35 -18.83 -8.77 -2.64
C VAL A 35 -20.15 -8.50 -1.92
N ARG A 36 -20.13 -7.63 -0.91
CA ARG A 36 -21.29 -7.38 -0.03
C ARG A 36 -22.10 -6.15 -0.43
N VAL A 37 -21.44 -5.06 -0.84
CA VAL A 37 -22.05 -3.77 -1.22
C VAL A 37 -22.28 -3.71 -2.73
N GLY A 38 -21.43 -4.32 -3.56
CA GLY A 38 -21.61 -4.34 -5.01
C GLY A 38 -22.91 -5.01 -5.44
N ALA A 39 -23.34 -6.07 -4.74
CA ALA A 39 -24.64 -6.72 -4.95
C ALA A 39 -25.83 -5.84 -4.51
N VAL A 40 -25.62 -4.92 -3.58
CA VAL A 40 -26.64 -3.99 -3.06
C VAL A 40 -26.72 -2.74 -3.91
N ALA A 41 -25.62 -2.37 -4.58
CA ALA A 41 -25.60 -1.25 -5.51
C ALA A 41 -26.62 -1.42 -6.64
N ASP A 42 -26.86 -2.66 -7.10
CA ASP A 42 -27.90 -2.97 -8.09
C ASP A 42 -29.32 -2.73 -7.58
N ALA A 43 -29.52 -2.73 -6.26
CA ALA A 43 -30.81 -2.45 -5.64
C ALA A 43 -31.10 -0.95 -5.48
N TYR A 44 -30.13 -0.04 -5.73
CA TYR A 44 -30.40 1.41 -5.67
C TYR A 44 -31.46 1.85 -6.66
N HIS A 45 -31.49 1.27 -7.86
CA HIS A 45 -32.51 1.55 -8.86
C HIS A 45 -33.93 1.17 -8.42
N THR A 46 -34.09 0.44 -7.30
CA THR A 46 -35.39 0.01 -6.76
C THR A 46 -35.91 0.89 -5.63
N LEU A 47 -35.09 1.80 -5.10
CA LEU A 47 -35.55 2.77 -4.11
C LEU A 47 -36.28 3.92 -4.84
N ALA A 48 -37.45 4.31 -4.36
CA ALA A 48 -38.27 5.37 -4.96
C ALA A 48 -37.72 6.77 -4.61
N TRP A 49 -36.97 7.38 -5.52
CA TRP A 49 -36.38 8.73 -5.39
C TRP A 49 -36.94 9.66 -6.48
N THR A 50 -36.81 10.98 -6.31
CA THR A 50 -37.28 11.94 -7.32
C THR A 50 -36.33 12.00 -8.53
N ASP A 51 -36.83 12.33 -9.74
CA ASP A 51 -36.08 12.27 -11.01
C ASP A 51 -34.75 13.04 -11.02
N GLN A 52 -34.64 14.11 -10.21
CA GLN A 52 -33.42 14.93 -10.10
C GLN A 52 -32.37 14.28 -9.19
N GLU A 53 -32.78 13.58 -8.15
CA GLU A 53 -31.89 12.83 -7.24
C GLU A 53 -31.41 11.53 -7.91
N PHE A 54 -32.18 10.99 -8.88
CA PHE A 54 -31.84 9.77 -9.60
C PHE A 54 -30.59 9.90 -10.48
N ARG A 55 -30.43 11.03 -11.18
CA ARG A 55 -29.26 11.26 -12.07
C ARG A 55 -27.95 11.47 -11.31
N SER A 56 -28.00 12.10 -10.14
CA SER A 56 -26.83 12.21 -9.24
C SER A 56 -26.51 10.85 -8.62
N LEU A 57 -27.53 10.06 -8.24
CA LEU A 57 -27.32 8.73 -7.66
C LEU A 57 -26.62 7.75 -8.62
N ASP A 58 -27.02 7.72 -9.89
CA ASP A 58 -26.40 6.84 -10.88
C ASP A 58 -24.91 7.18 -11.07
N GLN A 59 -24.57 8.46 -11.09
CA GLN A 59 -23.18 8.92 -11.19
C GLN A 59 -22.37 8.57 -9.94
N ASP A 60 -22.98 8.70 -8.76
CA ASP A 60 -22.32 8.41 -7.48
C ASP A 60 -22.15 6.91 -7.26
N ALA A 61 -23.14 6.10 -7.63
CA ALA A 61 -23.08 4.64 -7.58
C ALA A 61 -22.04 4.08 -8.56
N ASP A 62 -21.96 4.63 -9.78
CA ASP A 62 -20.93 4.26 -10.75
C ASP A 62 -19.53 4.69 -10.28
N GLY A 63 -19.40 5.86 -9.66
CA GLY A 63 -18.17 6.33 -9.03
C GLY A 63 -17.71 5.40 -7.91
N LEU A 64 -18.63 4.99 -7.03
CA LEU A 64 -18.37 4.06 -5.95
C LEU A 64 -17.97 2.66 -6.45
N ARG A 65 -18.67 2.17 -7.48
CA ARG A 65 -18.34 0.90 -8.15
C ARG A 65 -16.96 0.97 -8.78
N PHE A 66 -16.66 2.05 -9.49
CA PHE A 66 -15.35 2.25 -10.08
C PHE A 66 -14.26 2.30 -9.00
N GLY A 67 -14.46 3.05 -7.91
CA GLY A 67 -13.50 3.15 -6.82
C GLY A 67 -13.24 1.82 -6.11
N LEU A 68 -14.30 1.04 -5.82
CA LEU A 68 -14.14 -0.29 -5.23
C LEU A 68 -13.47 -1.27 -6.21
N ALA A 69 -13.93 -1.33 -7.46
CA ALA A 69 -13.35 -2.21 -8.48
C ALA A 69 -11.88 -1.87 -8.76
N PHE A 70 -11.55 -0.57 -8.79
CA PHE A 70 -10.19 -0.08 -8.92
C PHE A 70 -9.32 -0.57 -7.76
N ASN A 71 -9.77 -0.38 -6.52
CA ASN A 71 -9.00 -0.80 -5.34
C ASN A 71 -8.90 -2.33 -5.17
N MET A 72 -9.90 -3.10 -5.63
CA MET A 72 -9.82 -4.56 -5.70
C MET A 72 -8.71 -5.05 -6.63
N VAL A 73 -8.34 -4.28 -7.64
CA VAL A 73 -7.26 -4.64 -8.58
C VAL A 73 -5.94 -4.04 -8.14
N VAL A 74 -5.92 -2.73 -7.85
CA VAL A 74 -4.70 -1.99 -7.52
C VAL A 74 -4.09 -2.46 -6.20
N GLY A 75 -4.90 -2.73 -5.17
CA GLY A 75 -4.42 -3.23 -3.89
C GLY A 75 -3.62 -4.53 -4.01
N PRO A 76 -4.21 -5.63 -4.52
CA PRO A 76 -3.51 -6.90 -4.70
C PRO A 76 -2.31 -6.82 -5.66
N VAL A 77 -2.43 -6.10 -6.77
CA VAL A 77 -1.29 -5.91 -7.70
C VAL A 77 -0.14 -5.19 -7.01
N THR A 78 -0.42 -4.12 -6.27
CA THR A 78 0.58 -3.39 -5.49
C THR A 78 1.19 -4.28 -4.40
N ALA A 79 0.38 -5.11 -3.72
CA ALA A 79 0.87 -6.05 -2.72
C ALA A 79 1.87 -7.07 -3.32
N VAL A 80 1.52 -7.67 -4.46
CA VAL A 80 2.39 -8.63 -5.15
C VAL A 80 3.68 -7.96 -5.61
N VAL A 81 3.59 -6.81 -6.27
CA VAL A 81 4.76 -6.09 -6.78
C VAL A 81 5.69 -5.69 -5.64
N THR A 82 5.16 -5.09 -4.58
CA THR A 82 5.96 -4.65 -3.43
C THR A 82 6.57 -5.85 -2.68
N ALA A 83 5.85 -6.96 -2.53
CA ALA A 83 6.40 -8.20 -1.97
C ALA A 83 7.56 -8.75 -2.81
N VAL A 84 7.41 -8.79 -4.14
CA VAL A 84 8.49 -9.22 -5.04
C VAL A 84 9.69 -8.29 -4.92
N LEU A 85 9.47 -6.97 -4.86
CA LEU A 85 10.54 -5.98 -4.69
C LEU A 85 11.26 -6.11 -3.34
N THR A 86 10.56 -6.46 -2.26
CA THR A 86 11.16 -6.77 -0.96
C THR A 86 12.24 -7.84 -1.06
N PHE A 87 12.01 -8.88 -1.88
CA PHE A 87 12.97 -9.95 -2.11
C PHE A 87 14.02 -9.58 -3.18
N ALA A 88 13.59 -8.96 -4.29
CA ALA A 88 14.45 -8.62 -5.42
C ALA A 88 15.56 -7.63 -5.03
N LEU A 89 15.26 -6.65 -4.17
CA LEU A 89 16.25 -5.67 -3.68
C LEU A 89 17.37 -6.31 -2.84
N ARG A 90 17.15 -7.51 -2.30
CA ARG A 90 18.18 -8.27 -1.57
C ARG A 90 19.12 -9.03 -2.49
N ARG A 91 18.81 -9.15 -3.78
CA ARG A 91 19.62 -9.85 -4.78
C ARG A 91 20.51 -8.87 -5.56
N PRO A 92 21.70 -9.32 -6.01
CA PRO A 92 22.63 -8.53 -6.82
C PRO A 92 22.16 -8.37 -8.28
N TRP A 93 20.99 -7.77 -8.48
CA TRP A 93 20.41 -7.57 -9.81
C TRP A 93 20.58 -6.11 -10.25
N PRO A 94 21.30 -5.84 -11.35
CA PRO A 94 21.62 -4.46 -11.76
C PRO A 94 20.38 -3.61 -12.04
N TRP A 95 19.26 -4.24 -12.39
CA TRP A 95 18.00 -3.57 -12.73
C TRP A 95 17.01 -3.47 -11.56
N ALA A 96 17.29 -4.10 -10.40
CA ALA A 96 16.35 -4.15 -9.28
C ALA A 96 16.04 -2.76 -8.71
N ARG A 97 17.02 -1.86 -8.69
CA ARG A 97 16.83 -0.48 -8.23
C ARG A 97 15.96 0.33 -9.18
N MET A 98 16.28 0.25 -10.47
CA MET A 98 15.59 1.00 -11.52
C MET A 98 14.11 0.57 -11.58
N THR A 99 13.88 -0.74 -11.57
CA THR A 99 12.51 -1.30 -11.51
C THR A 99 11.79 -0.88 -10.23
N ALA A 100 12.41 -0.99 -9.05
CA ALA A 100 11.80 -0.55 -7.80
C ALA A 100 11.41 0.95 -7.81
N PHE A 101 12.24 1.80 -8.40
CA PHE A 101 11.97 3.24 -8.50
C PHE A 101 10.77 3.53 -9.40
N TRP A 102 10.72 2.93 -10.60
CA TRP A 102 9.60 3.10 -11.53
C TRP A 102 8.29 2.54 -10.97
N PHE A 103 8.35 1.35 -10.36
CA PHE A 103 7.17 0.76 -9.73
C PHE A 103 6.68 1.56 -8.53
N ALA A 104 7.58 2.14 -7.72
CA ALA A 104 7.18 3.01 -6.63
C ALA A 104 6.45 4.26 -7.15
N GLY A 105 6.97 4.91 -8.22
CA GLY A 105 6.31 6.06 -8.83
C GLY A 105 4.94 5.72 -9.42
N LEU A 106 4.84 4.61 -10.16
CA LEU A 106 3.58 4.14 -10.73
C LEU A 106 2.56 3.75 -9.66
N ALA A 107 2.99 3.06 -8.59
CA ALA A 107 2.13 2.70 -7.47
C ALA A 107 1.61 3.96 -6.75
N VAL A 108 2.45 4.97 -6.50
CA VAL A 108 2.00 6.24 -5.91
C VAL A 108 0.95 6.93 -6.79
N MET A 109 1.15 6.99 -8.11
CA MET A 109 0.17 7.58 -9.03
C MET A 109 -1.17 6.83 -9.00
N LEU A 110 -1.14 5.49 -8.99
CA LEU A 110 -2.36 4.68 -8.90
C LEU A 110 -3.07 4.85 -7.56
N LEU A 111 -2.34 4.93 -6.44
CA LEU A 111 -2.93 5.16 -5.13
C LEU A 111 -3.59 6.55 -5.03
N ILE A 112 -2.98 7.59 -5.63
CA ILE A 112 -3.60 8.93 -5.70
C ILE A 112 -4.94 8.87 -6.46
N VAL A 113 -5.00 8.13 -7.58
CA VAL A 113 -6.26 7.90 -8.31
C VAL A 113 -7.26 7.14 -7.44
N GLY A 114 -6.81 6.13 -6.70
CA GLY A 114 -7.64 5.37 -5.75
C GLY A 114 -8.27 6.26 -4.69
N VAL A 115 -7.48 7.10 -4.03
CA VAL A 115 -7.94 8.08 -3.03
C VAL A 115 -8.93 9.07 -3.63
N ALA A 116 -8.63 9.60 -4.83
CA ALA A 116 -9.52 10.54 -5.52
C ALA A 116 -10.85 9.90 -5.97
N SER A 117 -10.85 8.58 -6.22
CA SER A 117 -12.03 7.83 -6.66
C SER A 117 -12.99 7.45 -5.52
N ILE A 118 -12.49 7.31 -4.28
CA ILE A 118 -13.32 7.08 -3.08
C ILE A 118 -13.61 8.43 -2.41
N ALA A 119 -14.04 9.44 -3.16
CA ALA A 119 -14.27 10.78 -2.63
C ALA A 119 -15.13 10.70 -1.36
N MET A 120 -14.48 10.91 -0.20
CA MET A 120 -15.17 11.09 1.06
C MET A 120 -15.93 12.40 0.99
N ASP A 121 -17.17 12.35 1.45
CA ASP A 121 -17.97 13.54 1.69
C ASP A 121 -17.19 14.52 2.59
N SER A 122 -16.65 15.57 1.96
CA SER A 122 -16.25 16.80 2.63
C SER A 122 -17.20 17.94 2.32
N SER A 123 -18.35 17.67 1.68
CA SER A 123 -19.36 18.66 1.40
C SER A 123 -20.28 18.78 2.60
N GLY A 124 -20.07 19.82 3.41
CA GLY A 124 -21.02 20.18 4.44
C GLY A 124 -22.44 20.32 3.88
N GLY A 125 -23.28 19.34 4.13
CA GLY A 125 -24.66 19.54 4.54
C GLY A 125 -25.80 19.45 3.52
N ASP A 126 -25.59 19.37 2.19
CA ASP A 126 -26.74 19.54 1.26
C ASP A 126 -26.82 18.57 0.06
N SER A 127 -26.01 17.50 -0.01
CA SER A 127 -26.29 16.40 -0.96
C SER A 127 -25.93 15.06 -0.34
N PRO A 128 -26.90 14.15 -0.16
CA PRO A 128 -26.64 12.82 0.34
C PRO A 128 -26.04 12.00 -0.80
N ILE A 129 -24.74 12.14 -1.04
CA ILE A 129 -23.99 11.13 -1.78
C ILE A 129 -24.06 9.86 -0.93
N PRO A 130 -24.53 8.72 -1.47
CA PRO A 130 -24.63 7.50 -0.67
C PRO A 130 -23.23 6.99 -0.29
N ASP A 131 -22.82 7.27 0.95
CA ASP A 131 -21.64 6.65 1.57
C ASP A 131 -21.86 5.14 1.70
N LEU A 132 -20.78 4.34 1.67
CA LEU A 132 -20.81 2.87 1.77
C LEU A 132 -21.65 2.37 2.94
N ALA A 133 -21.63 3.12 4.05
CA ALA A 133 -22.46 2.89 5.23
C ALA A 133 -23.97 3.00 4.92
N SER A 134 -24.38 4.06 4.22
CA SER A 134 -25.77 4.28 3.83
C SER A 134 -26.29 3.19 2.88
N VAL A 135 -25.42 2.67 1.99
CA VAL A 135 -25.73 1.53 1.13
C VAL A 135 -25.98 0.27 1.94
N ALA A 136 -25.10 -0.01 2.90
CA ALA A 136 -25.19 -1.18 3.74
C ALA A 136 -26.44 -1.15 4.65
N ASP A 137 -26.78 0.01 5.19
CA ASP A 137 -27.92 0.21 6.10
C ASP A 137 -29.28 0.27 5.38
N ALA A 138 -29.32 0.73 4.12
CA ALA A 138 -30.55 0.77 3.32
C ALA A 138 -31.14 -0.62 3.04
N HIS A 139 -30.34 -1.68 3.14
CA HIS A 139 -30.83 -3.06 3.09
C HIS A 139 -30.95 -3.65 4.51
N ARG A 140 -32.19 -3.67 5.03
CA ARG A 140 -32.55 -4.26 6.34
C ARG A 140 -32.05 -5.70 6.54
N ASP A 141 -31.81 -6.46 5.48
CA ASP A 141 -31.38 -7.87 5.54
C ASP A 141 -29.86 -8.04 5.72
N LEU A 142 -29.05 -7.00 5.50
CA LEU A 142 -27.58 -7.11 5.60
C LEU A 142 -27.02 -6.90 7.00
N GLY A 143 -27.84 -6.35 7.92
CA GLY A 143 -27.42 -5.91 9.25
C GLY A 143 -26.38 -4.78 9.20
N THR A 144 -26.09 -4.16 10.34
CA THR A 144 -24.99 -3.19 10.46
C THR A 144 -23.69 -3.82 9.95
N TYR A 145 -23.11 -3.25 8.89
CA TYR A 145 -21.84 -3.74 8.34
C TYR A 145 -20.71 -2.76 8.69
N PRO A 146 -20.06 -2.93 9.85
CA PRO A 146 -19.04 -2.00 10.30
C PRO A 146 -17.85 -1.94 9.34
N LEU A 147 -17.60 -2.95 8.50
CA LEU A 147 -16.53 -2.81 7.52
C LEU A 147 -16.82 -1.71 6.48
N ALA A 148 -18.08 -1.49 6.08
CA ALA A 148 -18.44 -0.46 5.11
C ALA A 148 -18.32 0.96 5.69
N GLU A 149 -18.79 1.17 6.92
CA GLU A 149 -18.63 2.45 7.64
C GLU A 149 -17.16 2.84 7.82
N TRP A 150 -16.31 1.86 8.11
CA TRP A 150 -14.91 2.11 8.41
C TRP A 150 -14.01 2.04 7.16
N TYR A 151 -14.52 1.52 6.04
CA TYR A 151 -13.72 1.27 4.83
C TYR A 151 -13.11 2.55 4.27
N GLY A 152 -13.89 3.61 4.10
CA GLY A 152 -13.36 4.88 3.59
C GLY A 152 -12.23 5.38 4.49
N TYR A 153 -12.46 5.44 5.81
CA TYR A 153 -11.43 5.92 6.74
C TYR A 153 -10.17 5.04 6.69
N LEU A 154 -10.36 3.72 6.69
CA LEU A 154 -9.26 2.75 6.62
C LEU A 154 -8.50 2.83 5.30
N SER A 155 -9.19 3.03 4.17
CA SER A 155 -8.57 3.12 2.85
C SER A 155 -7.69 4.35 2.75
N VAL A 156 -8.19 5.53 3.15
CA VAL A 156 -7.41 6.78 3.13
C VAL A 156 -6.16 6.68 4.01
N GLN A 157 -6.28 6.15 5.22
CA GLN A 157 -5.12 6.00 6.11
C GLN A 157 -4.08 5.01 5.56
N LEU A 158 -4.53 3.88 4.98
CA LEU A 158 -3.63 2.90 4.37
C LEU A 158 -2.98 3.43 3.09
N ASP A 159 -3.70 4.19 2.26
CA ASP A 159 -3.18 4.81 1.05
C ASP A 159 -2.12 5.87 1.39
N LEU A 160 -2.36 6.72 2.39
CA LEU A 160 -1.36 7.69 2.87
C LEU A 160 -0.11 6.99 3.43
N LEU A 161 -0.29 5.90 4.19
CA LEU A 161 0.82 5.09 4.68
C LEU A 161 1.63 4.49 3.52
N LEU A 162 0.95 3.92 2.52
CA LEU A 162 1.56 3.36 1.31
C LEU A 162 2.35 4.42 0.54
N ILE A 163 1.75 5.59 0.29
CA ILE A 163 2.39 6.71 -0.39
C ILE A 163 3.65 7.15 0.38
N GLY A 164 3.54 7.39 1.68
CA GLY A 164 4.67 7.80 2.52
C GLY A 164 5.81 6.77 2.53
N ALA A 165 5.47 5.48 2.65
CA ALA A 165 6.45 4.39 2.64
C ALA A 165 7.13 4.22 1.28
N LEU A 166 6.40 4.35 0.16
CA LEU A 166 6.94 4.30 -1.19
C LEU A 166 7.86 5.49 -1.50
N ILE A 167 7.48 6.71 -1.08
CA ILE A 167 8.32 7.90 -1.21
C ILE A 167 9.61 7.73 -0.40
N ALA A 168 9.51 7.30 0.86
CA ALA A 168 10.68 7.03 1.70
C ALA A 168 11.57 5.92 1.12
N ALA A 169 10.99 4.90 0.49
CA ALA A 169 11.76 3.86 -0.20
C ALA A 169 12.48 4.44 -1.43
N ALA A 170 11.80 5.27 -2.23
CA ALA A 170 12.36 5.91 -3.41
C ALA A 170 13.51 6.88 -3.07
N THR A 171 13.38 7.67 -2.00
CA THR A 171 14.46 8.58 -1.54
C THR A 171 15.69 7.82 -1.03
N HIS A 172 15.49 6.71 -0.30
CA HIS A 172 16.60 5.83 0.08
C HIS A 172 17.30 5.21 -1.14
N LEU A 173 16.56 4.88 -2.21
CA LEU A 173 17.12 4.30 -3.44
C LEU A 173 17.82 5.36 -4.32
N SER A 174 17.37 6.62 -4.29
CA SER A 174 17.98 7.71 -5.07
C SER A 174 19.29 8.21 -4.47
N GLY A 175 19.45 8.13 -3.14
CA GLY A 175 20.67 8.54 -2.43
C GLY A 175 21.86 7.58 -2.56
N LEU A 176 21.70 6.42 -3.21
CA LEU A 176 22.77 5.44 -3.44
C LEU A 176 23.31 5.59 -4.86
N SER A 177 24.63 5.55 -5.08
CA SER A 177 25.17 5.43 -6.44
C SER A 177 24.90 4.02 -7.00
N VAL A 178 24.69 3.89 -8.33
CA VAL A 178 24.43 2.58 -8.99
C VAL A 178 25.58 1.60 -8.72
N THR A 179 26.79 2.14 -8.63
CA THR A 179 28.04 1.42 -8.38
C THR A 179 28.20 0.99 -6.92
N ASP A 180 27.68 1.77 -5.96
CA ASP A 180 27.81 1.44 -4.53
C ASP A 180 26.78 0.42 -4.05
N PHE A 181 25.67 0.26 -4.77
CA PHE A 181 24.58 -0.62 -4.36
C PHE A 181 25.01 -2.10 -4.19
N TYR A 182 26.02 -2.54 -4.94
CA TYR A 182 26.51 -3.92 -4.92
C TYR A 182 28.02 -4.08 -4.67
N ARG A 183 28.78 -2.99 -4.49
CA ARG A 183 30.21 -3.08 -4.18
C ARG A 183 30.45 -3.78 -2.85
N ALA A 184 31.50 -4.60 -2.79
CA ALA A 184 31.91 -5.29 -1.58
C ALA A 184 32.17 -4.31 -0.41
N GLU A 185 32.70 -3.13 -0.71
CA GLU A 185 33.06 -2.07 0.24
C GLU A 185 31.85 -1.35 0.88
N SER A 186 30.67 -1.37 0.26
CA SER A 186 29.46 -0.75 0.81
C SER A 186 28.70 -1.67 1.77
N ARG A 187 29.11 -2.94 1.86
CA ARG A 187 28.56 -3.90 2.81
C ARG A 187 29.20 -3.63 4.17
N GLN A 188 28.38 -3.17 5.12
CA GLN A 188 28.82 -3.03 6.50
C GLN A 188 29.30 -4.38 7.04
N GLU A 189 30.53 -4.41 7.54
CA GLU A 189 31.03 -5.54 8.32
C GLU A 189 30.12 -5.77 9.53
N ASP A 190 29.78 -7.03 9.79
CA ASP A 190 28.90 -7.38 10.91
C ASP A 190 29.54 -6.90 12.23
N PRO A 191 28.87 -6.08 13.05
CA PRO A 191 29.43 -5.59 14.32
C PRO A 191 29.84 -6.72 15.27
N ARG A 192 29.24 -7.91 15.10
CA ARG A 192 29.61 -9.13 15.85
C ARG A 192 30.93 -9.74 15.37
N TRP A 193 31.21 -9.61 14.08
CA TRP A 193 32.46 -10.09 13.48
C TRP A 193 33.62 -9.16 13.82
N THR A 194 33.41 -7.85 13.74
CA THR A 194 34.43 -6.88 14.15
C THR A 194 34.77 -7.03 15.62
N SER A 195 33.77 -7.17 16.50
CA SER A 195 34.02 -7.42 17.93
C SER A 195 34.71 -8.77 18.19
N PHE A 196 34.37 -9.82 17.44
CA PHE A 196 35.06 -11.12 17.52
C PHE A 196 36.53 -11.02 17.08
N VAL A 197 36.82 -10.36 15.95
CA VAL A 197 38.18 -10.17 15.45
C VAL A 197 39.00 -9.31 16.42
N GLN A 198 38.38 -8.29 17.01
CA GLN A 198 39.01 -7.41 18.00
C GLN A 198 39.34 -8.18 19.29
N LEU A 199 38.40 -8.99 19.80
CA LEU A 199 38.63 -9.92 20.92
C LEU A 199 39.75 -10.92 20.63
N ARG A 200 39.86 -11.40 19.38
CA ARG A 200 40.91 -12.34 18.99
C ARG A 200 42.28 -11.68 18.94
N LYS A 201 42.37 -10.44 18.43
CA LYS A 201 43.59 -9.62 18.47
C LYS A 201 44.03 -9.35 19.91
N GLU A 202 43.10 -8.94 20.77
CA GLU A 202 43.39 -8.68 22.20
C GLU A 202 43.92 -9.92 22.92
N ARG A 203 43.41 -11.12 22.60
CA ARG A 203 43.93 -12.38 23.16
C ARG A 203 45.32 -12.71 22.65
N GLN A 204 45.56 -12.49 21.36
CA GLN A 204 46.86 -12.73 20.73
C GLN A 204 47.94 -11.78 21.26
N GLU A 205 47.60 -10.52 21.52
CA GLU A 205 48.48 -9.52 22.15
C GLU A 205 48.74 -9.83 23.64
N ARG A 206 47.81 -10.51 24.32
CA ARG A 206 47.97 -10.98 25.70
C ARG A 206 48.68 -12.34 25.81
N GLY A 207 49.01 -12.99 24.69
CA GLY A 207 49.69 -14.30 24.68
C GLY A 207 48.87 -15.46 25.24
N ILE A 208 47.53 -15.37 25.16
CA ILE A 208 46.58 -16.42 25.58
C ILE A 208 45.98 -17.13 24.36
#